data_AF-A0A661ZW63-F1
#
_entry.id   AF-A0A661ZW63-F1
#
_cell.length_a   1.000
_cell.length_b   1.000
_cell.length_c   1.000
_cell.angle_alpha   90.00
_cell.angle_beta   90.00
_cell.angle_gamma   90.00
#
_symmetry.space_group_name_H-M   'P 1'
#
loop_
_entity.id
_entity.type
_entity.pdbx_description
1 polymer ?
#
loop_
_entity_poly.entity_id
_entity_poly.type
_entity_poly.pdbx_seq_one_letter_code
_entity_poly.pdbx_strand_id
1 'polypeptide(L)'
;MAGNKPKIQQYDNLVSGISQLLSDAKNNIARTVNTTMVITNWHIVQYIVEYEQGGKERAEYGTQLLKRLAEDLTKAFGRGFSWRNLYNMKEFYIQFPILQTLSAKSSNFKTENLQITSAKFSNKVIASLPKLTWSHFVRLLSVKDEDERSFYIIESAQNNWKERELNRQINSSLFERLVLSKDKKAVKELSEKGQSMHSQQDVLKDPLVLEFLNIKQDDDYSENDLETAIINNLGEFLLELGKGFAFVARQQRISSGTEHFYIDLVFYNRLLRSFVIIDLKIGKLKHQDIGQMQMYVNYYD
;
A
#
# COMPACT_ATOMS: atom_id res chain seq x y z
N MET A 1 25.63 -45.84 2.69
CA MET A 1 24.50 -45.10 2.07
C MET A 1 24.77 -43.58 2.08
N ALA A 2 25.70 -43.09 1.25
CA ALA A 2 26.11 -41.67 1.22
C ALA A 2 26.05 -41.02 -0.18
N GLY A 3 25.45 -41.69 -1.17
CA GLY A 3 25.49 -41.26 -2.58
C GLY A 3 24.31 -40.41 -3.07
N ASN A 4 23.24 -40.23 -2.29
CA ASN A 4 21.98 -39.66 -2.79
C ASN A 4 21.69 -38.20 -2.36
N LYS A 5 22.34 -37.70 -1.30
CA LYS A 5 22.16 -36.31 -0.82
C LYS A 5 22.59 -35.22 -1.83
N PRO A 6 23.73 -35.32 -2.55
CA PRO A 6 24.17 -34.23 -3.44
C PRO A 6 23.33 -34.10 -4.72
N LYS A 7 22.76 -35.21 -5.23
CA LYS A 7 21.86 -35.19 -6.40
C LYS A 7 20.49 -34.61 -6.08
N ILE A 8 19.96 -34.87 -4.88
CA ILE A 8 18.69 -34.28 -4.41
C ILE A 8 18.84 -32.77 -4.23
N GLN A 9 19.94 -32.32 -3.60
CA GLN A 9 20.24 -30.88 -3.45
C GLN A 9 20.36 -30.16 -4.81
N GLN A 10 20.96 -30.81 -5.81
CA GLN A 10 21.06 -30.27 -7.18
C GLN A 10 19.69 -30.17 -7.87
N TYR A 11 18.81 -31.15 -7.64
CA TYR A 11 17.45 -31.12 -8.16
C TYR A 11 16.60 -30.03 -7.49
N ASP A 12 16.68 -29.87 -6.17
CA ASP A 12 15.96 -28.82 -5.45
C ASP A 12 16.41 -27.41 -5.90
N ASN A 13 17.72 -27.24 -6.16
CA ASN A 13 18.25 -26.01 -6.74
C ASN A 13 17.74 -25.76 -8.16
N LEU A 14 17.62 -26.81 -9.00
CA LEU A 14 17.04 -26.71 -10.34
C LEU A 14 15.56 -26.30 -10.27
N VAL A 15 14.78 -26.95 -9.39
CA VAL A 15 13.36 -26.63 -9.18
C VAL A 15 13.18 -25.20 -8.68
N SER A 16 14.02 -24.77 -7.73
CA SER A 16 14.02 -23.38 -7.22
C SER A 16 14.36 -22.38 -8.33
N GLY A 17 15.40 -22.65 -9.13
CA GLY A 17 15.79 -21.80 -10.26
C GLY A 17 14.71 -21.67 -11.34
N ILE A 18 14.06 -22.79 -11.70
CA ILE A 18 12.93 -22.78 -12.65
C ILE A 18 11.72 -22.04 -12.05
N SER A 19 11.41 -22.27 -10.78
CA SER A 19 10.29 -21.60 -10.10
C SER A 19 10.50 -20.08 -10.03
N GLN A 20 11.73 -19.65 -9.74
CA GLN A 20 12.12 -18.24 -9.74
C GLN A 20 11.98 -17.63 -11.14
N LEU A 21 12.51 -18.29 -12.18
CA LEU A 21 12.38 -17.85 -13.57
C LEU A 21 10.92 -17.67 -13.99
N LEU A 22 10.06 -18.65 -13.66
CA LEU A 22 8.62 -18.58 -13.97
C LEU A 22 7.91 -17.48 -13.18
N SER A 23 8.29 -17.26 -11.92
CA SER A 23 7.77 -16.17 -11.09
C SER A 23 8.14 -14.80 -11.67
N ASP A 24 9.41 -14.63 -12.05
CA ASP A 24 9.93 -13.38 -12.63
C ASP A 24 9.28 -13.08 -13.98
N ALA A 25 9.09 -14.10 -14.84
CA ALA A 25 8.37 -13.96 -16.10
C ALA A 25 6.92 -13.50 -15.88
N LYS A 26 6.18 -14.13 -14.94
CA LYS A 26 4.82 -13.73 -14.60
C LYS A 26 4.74 -12.30 -14.07
N ASN A 27 5.67 -11.92 -13.18
CA ASN A 27 5.73 -10.58 -12.61
C ASN A 27 6.02 -9.52 -13.69
N ASN A 28 6.90 -9.83 -14.65
CA ASN A 28 7.22 -8.93 -15.75
C ASN A 28 6.02 -8.73 -16.69
N ILE A 29 5.34 -9.82 -17.06
CA ILE A 29 4.11 -9.75 -17.87
C ILE A 29 3.06 -8.88 -17.17
N ALA A 30 2.81 -9.12 -15.88
CA ALA A 30 1.85 -8.33 -15.11
C ALA A 30 2.20 -6.83 -15.08
N ARG A 31 3.48 -6.49 -14.84
CA ARG A 31 3.95 -5.09 -14.85
C ARG A 31 3.78 -4.42 -16.20
N THR A 32 4.12 -5.14 -17.28
CA THR A 32 3.99 -4.63 -18.66
C THR A 32 2.52 -4.37 -18.98
N VAL A 33 1.63 -5.32 -18.68
CA VAL A 33 0.19 -5.16 -18.88
C VAL A 33 -0.37 -3.97 -18.10
N ASN A 34 -0.01 -3.84 -16.82
CA ASN A 34 -0.47 -2.74 -15.97
C ASN A 34 0.00 -1.39 -16.50
N THR A 35 1.28 -1.28 -16.88
CA THR A 35 1.86 -0.06 -17.44
C THR A 35 1.16 0.32 -18.74
N THR A 36 1.02 -0.64 -19.67
CA THR A 36 0.32 -0.42 -20.94
C THR A 36 -1.12 0.03 -20.71
N MET A 37 -1.84 -0.59 -19.77
CA MET A 37 -3.22 -0.21 -19.46
C MET A 37 -3.32 1.25 -18.99
N VAL A 38 -2.44 1.68 -18.10
CA VAL A 38 -2.42 3.06 -17.58
C VAL A 38 -2.11 4.05 -18.70
N ILE A 39 -1.12 3.76 -19.54
CA ILE A 39 -0.76 4.59 -20.70
C ILE A 39 -1.91 4.67 -21.72
N THR A 40 -2.54 3.54 -22.04
CA THR A 40 -3.67 3.49 -22.97
C THR A 40 -4.84 4.32 -22.45
N ASN A 41 -5.18 4.18 -21.16
CA ASN A 41 -6.25 4.96 -20.53
C ASN A 41 -5.99 6.47 -20.61
N TRP A 42 -4.73 6.89 -20.46
CA TRP A 42 -4.35 8.29 -20.63
C TRP A 42 -4.51 8.77 -22.08
N HIS A 43 -4.01 8.00 -23.06
CA HIS A 43 -4.13 8.37 -24.47
C HIS A 43 -5.57 8.41 -24.97
N ILE A 44 -6.44 7.54 -24.46
CA ILE A 44 -7.88 7.61 -24.75
C ILE A 44 -8.41 9.01 -24.42
N VAL A 45 -8.03 9.58 -23.28
CA VAL A 45 -8.47 10.91 -22.89
C VAL A 45 -7.79 12.00 -23.70
N GLN A 46 -6.51 11.84 -24.04
CA GLN A 46 -5.84 12.76 -24.94
C GLN A 46 -6.61 12.91 -26.25
N TYR A 47 -7.03 11.79 -26.87
CA TYR A 47 -7.88 11.82 -28.07
C TYR A 47 -9.23 12.51 -27.83
N ILE A 48 -9.86 12.28 -26.67
CA ILE A 48 -11.13 12.94 -26.30
C ILE A 48 -10.94 14.45 -26.16
N VAL A 49 -9.89 14.90 -25.48
CA VAL A 49 -9.60 16.32 -25.24
C VAL A 49 -9.25 17.03 -26.54
N GLU A 50 -8.42 16.43 -27.39
CA GLU A 50 -8.10 16.97 -28.73
C GLU A 50 -9.36 17.09 -29.60
N TYR A 51 -10.24 16.08 -29.55
CA TYR A 51 -11.53 16.12 -30.24
C TYR A 51 -12.47 17.21 -29.69
N GLU A 52 -12.52 17.39 -28.36
CA GLU A 52 -13.30 18.44 -27.70
C GLU A 52 -12.78 19.85 -28.07
N GLN A 53 -11.46 20.05 -28.19
CA GLN A 53 -10.86 21.34 -28.57
C GLN A 53 -11.13 21.75 -30.04
N GLY A 54 -11.38 20.78 -30.92
CA GLY A 54 -11.82 21.02 -32.30
C GLY A 54 -13.27 21.46 -32.44
N GLY A 55 -14.06 21.44 -31.36
CA GLY A 55 -15.46 21.89 -31.29
C GLY A 55 -15.62 23.06 -30.31
N LYS A 56 -16.40 24.08 -30.68
CA LYS A 56 -16.69 25.21 -29.78
C LYS A 56 -17.50 24.73 -28.56
N GLU A 57 -16.89 24.83 -27.38
CA GLU A 57 -17.40 24.78 -26.00
C GLU A 57 -18.84 24.27 -25.72
N ARG A 58 -18.95 23.28 -24.82
CA ARG A 58 -19.86 23.29 -23.64
C ARG A 58 -19.64 22.04 -22.77
N ALA A 59 -19.69 22.20 -21.45
CA ALA A 59 -19.63 21.08 -20.49
C ALA A 59 -20.72 20.00 -20.74
N GLU A 60 -21.90 20.40 -21.24
CA GLU A 60 -22.96 19.47 -21.64
C GLU A 60 -22.54 18.58 -22.83
N TYR A 61 -21.82 19.14 -23.81
CA TYR A 61 -21.35 18.39 -24.98
C TYR A 61 -20.37 17.28 -24.58
N GLY A 62 -19.44 17.58 -23.66
CA GLY A 62 -18.50 16.60 -23.13
C GLY A 62 -19.18 15.44 -22.39
N THR A 63 -20.27 15.70 -21.66
CA THR A 63 -21.01 14.61 -20.98
C THR A 63 -21.75 13.70 -21.95
N GLN A 64 -22.33 14.24 -23.03
CA GLN A 64 -22.99 13.45 -24.06
C GLN A 64 -21.98 12.67 -24.92
N LEU A 65 -20.84 13.28 -25.24
CA LEU A 65 -19.73 12.62 -25.93
C LEU A 65 -19.23 11.40 -25.16
N LEU A 66 -18.96 11.54 -23.85
CA LEU A 66 -18.52 10.42 -23.01
C LEU A 66 -19.55 9.29 -22.95
N LYS A 67 -20.86 9.60 -22.96
CA LYS A 67 -21.91 8.58 -22.97
C LYS A 67 -21.91 7.80 -24.29
N ARG A 68 -21.84 8.49 -25.42
CA ARG A 68 -21.76 7.85 -26.75
C ARG A 68 -20.50 7.01 -26.89
N LEU A 69 -19.34 7.56 -26.49
CA LEU A 69 -18.08 6.82 -26.48
C LEU A 69 -18.16 5.58 -25.60
N ALA A 70 -18.82 5.66 -24.44
CA ALA A 70 -18.99 4.49 -23.59
C ALA A 70 -19.80 3.38 -24.29
N GLU A 71 -20.89 3.74 -24.96
CA GLU A 71 -21.72 2.79 -25.72
C GLU A 71 -20.94 2.17 -26.88
N ASP A 72 -20.31 3.00 -27.72
CA ASP A 72 -19.60 2.56 -28.92
C ASP A 72 -18.36 1.71 -28.58
N LEU A 73 -17.54 2.14 -27.62
CA LEU A 73 -16.34 1.42 -27.20
C LEU A 73 -16.69 0.14 -26.44
N THR A 74 -17.75 0.15 -25.62
CA THR A 74 -18.22 -1.08 -24.95
C THR A 74 -18.73 -2.08 -25.97
N LYS A 75 -19.40 -1.64 -27.03
CA LYS A 75 -19.86 -2.51 -28.12
C LYS A 75 -18.71 -3.08 -28.94
N ALA A 76 -17.67 -2.29 -29.20
CA ALA A 76 -16.52 -2.71 -30.00
C ALA A 76 -15.49 -3.56 -29.23
N PHE A 77 -15.22 -3.23 -27.97
CA PHE A 77 -14.10 -3.79 -27.20
C PHE A 77 -14.53 -4.49 -25.90
N GLY A 78 -15.81 -4.43 -25.53
CA GLY A 78 -16.37 -5.12 -24.36
C GLY A 78 -16.19 -4.35 -23.05
N ARG A 79 -16.02 -5.09 -21.95
CA ARG A 79 -15.97 -4.53 -20.59
C ARG A 79 -14.75 -3.62 -20.42
N GLY A 80 -14.91 -2.52 -19.67
CA GLY A 80 -13.84 -1.57 -19.38
C GLY A 80 -14.08 -0.17 -19.96
N PHE A 81 -15.07 0.02 -20.82
CA PHE A 81 -15.39 1.32 -21.42
C PHE A 81 -16.72 1.89 -20.92
N SER A 82 -17.09 1.60 -19.67
CA SER A 82 -18.27 2.23 -19.08
C SER A 82 -18.08 3.74 -18.97
N TRP A 83 -19.18 4.49 -18.98
CA TRP A 83 -19.16 5.94 -18.81
C TRP A 83 -18.36 6.36 -17.56
N ARG A 84 -18.54 5.61 -16.45
CA ARG A 84 -17.80 5.85 -15.20
C ARG A 84 -16.30 5.61 -15.35
N ASN A 85 -15.88 4.58 -16.10
CA ASN A 85 -14.46 4.35 -16.31
C ASN A 85 -13.84 5.43 -17.22
N LEU A 86 -14.51 5.82 -18.31
CA LEU A 86 -14.05 6.93 -19.15
C LEU A 86 -13.98 8.26 -18.37
N TYR A 87 -14.93 8.50 -17.47
CA TYR A 87 -14.88 9.62 -16.54
C TYR A 87 -13.65 9.53 -15.62
N ASN A 88 -13.38 8.37 -15.01
CA ASN A 88 -12.18 8.18 -14.20
C ASN A 88 -10.89 8.37 -15.01
N MET A 89 -10.86 7.94 -16.28
CA MET A 89 -9.73 8.22 -17.18
C MET A 89 -9.57 9.73 -17.35
N LYS A 90 -10.66 10.48 -17.58
CA LYS A 90 -10.63 11.94 -17.73
C LYS A 90 -10.10 12.63 -16.47
N GLU A 91 -10.59 12.23 -15.29
CA GLU A 91 -10.08 12.72 -14.00
C GLU A 91 -8.60 12.37 -13.81
N PHE A 92 -8.19 11.16 -14.19
CA PHE A 92 -6.79 10.74 -14.16
C PHE A 92 -5.90 11.61 -15.05
N TYR A 93 -6.33 11.90 -16.28
CA TYR A 93 -5.60 12.78 -17.18
C TYR A 93 -5.40 14.20 -16.60
N ILE A 94 -6.42 14.73 -15.94
CA ILE A 94 -6.40 16.08 -15.33
C ILE A 94 -5.53 16.12 -14.07
N GLN A 95 -5.67 15.11 -13.20
CA GLN A 95 -4.98 15.05 -11.91
C GLN A 95 -3.53 14.54 -12.03
N PHE A 96 -3.26 13.74 -13.06
CA PHE A 96 -1.94 13.22 -13.39
C PHE A 96 -1.56 13.62 -14.83
N PRO A 97 -1.30 14.92 -15.07
CA PRO A 97 -0.83 15.40 -16.36
C PRO A 97 0.60 14.92 -16.60
N ILE A 98 0.73 13.68 -17.04
CA ILE A 98 1.95 13.08 -17.53
C ILE A 98 1.64 12.69 -18.95
N LEU A 99 2.39 13.18 -19.95
CA LEU A 99 2.78 12.44 -21.17
C LEU A 99 3.11 13.40 -22.32
N GLN A 100 4.40 13.77 -22.41
CA GLN A 100 5.26 13.92 -23.61
C GLN A 100 6.68 14.27 -23.09
N THR A 101 7.83 13.83 -23.64
CA THR A 101 8.33 13.89 -25.03
C THR A 101 9.69 13.11 -25.05
N LEU A 102 10.24 12.47 -26.10
CA LEU A 102 10.26 12.63 -27.56
C LEU A 102 10.11 11.23 -28.23
N SER A 103 9.37 11.10 -29.32
CA SER A 103 10.04 11.16 -30.61
C SER A 103 9.14 11.73 -31.69
N ALA A 104 9.60 12.84 -32.25
CA ALA A 104 9.19 13.27 -33.56
C ALA A 104 9.45 12.15 -34.58
N LYS A 105 8.40 11.83 -35.35
CA LYS A 105 8.36 10.95 -36.53
C LYS A 105 8.17 9.44 -36.26
N SER A 106 6.89 9.07 -36.29
CA SER A 106 6.31 7.92 -37.02
C SER A 106 6.62 6.48 -36.56
N SER A 107 5.52 5.71 -36.54
CA SER A 107 5.35 4.25 -36.56
C SER A 107 5.39 3.47 -35.23
N ASN A 108 4.17 3.12 -34.78
CA ASN A 108 3.75 2.01 -33.92
C ASN A 108 4.37 1.91 -32.51
N PHE A 109 3.63 2.44 -31.53
CA PHE A 109 3.72 2.22 -30.07
C PHE A 109 5.08 1.68 -29.58
N LYS A 110 6.04 2.59 -29.38
CA LYS A 110 7.28 2.29 -28.67
C LYS A 110 7.16 2.68 -27.20
N THR A 111 7.11 1.67 -26.34
CA THR A 111 7.16 1.76 -24.86
C THR A 111 8.59 2.00 -24.37
N GLU A 112 9.34 2.90 -24.99
CA GLU A 112 10.72 3.19 -24.61
C GLU A 112 10.84 4.64 -24.16
N ASN A 113 11.08 4.79 -22.85
CA ASN A 113 11.40 6.02 -22.12
C ASN A 113 10.24 7.00 -21.89
N LEU A 114 9.43 6.69 -20.88
CA LEU A 114 8.70 7.70 -20.11
C LEU A 114 9.71 8.60 -19.39
N GLN A 115 10.04 9.76 -19.95
CA GLN A 115 10.70 10.84 -19.21
C GLN A 115 9.63 11.80 -18.69
N ILE A 116 9.56 11.94 -17.36
CA ILE A 116 8.55 12.78 -16.70
C ILE A 116 9.18 14.13 -16.35
N THR A 117 8.67 15.20 -16.97
CA THR A 117 9.20 16.57 -16.85
C THR A 117 8.24 17.53 -16.15
N SER A 118 7.16 17.03 -15.54
CA SER A 118 6.21 17.91 -14.86
C SER A 118 6.82 18.50 -13.60
N ALA A 119 6.98 19.83 -13.56
CA ALA A 119 7.41 20.58 -12.38
C ALA A 119 6.49 20.43 -11.13
N LYS A 120 5.33 19.78 -11.27
CA LYS A 120 4.36 19.53 -10.20
C LYS A 120 4.62 18.28 -9.37
N PHE A 121 5.24 17.24 -9.93
CA PHE A 121 5.45 15.97 -9.21
C PHE A 121 6.92 15.76 -8.87
N SER A 122 7.16 15.21 -7.68
CA SER A 122 8.51 14.82 -7.29
C SER A 122 9.02 13.65 -8.15
N ASN A 123 10.34 13.61 -8.37
CA ASN A 123 10.99 12.50 -9.10
C ASN A 123 10.68 11.11 -8.50
N LYS A 124 10.33 11.06 -7.21
CA LYS A 124 10.01 9.81 -6.53
C LYS A 124 8.58 9.33 -6.81
N VAL A 125 7.61 10.25 -6.88
CA VAL A 125 6.25 9.95 -7.37
C VAL A 125 6.36 9.39 -8.78
N ILE A 126 7.10 10.08 -9.64
CA ILE A 126 7.41 9.71 -11.03
C ILE A 126 7.93 8.27 -11.14
N ALA A 127 8.95 7.92 -10.35
CA ALA A 127 9.54 6.58 -10.34
C ALA A 127 8.60 5.49 -9.79
N SER A 128 7.56 5.88 -9.06
CA SER A 128 6.60 4.99 -8.40
C SER A 128 5.43 4.59 -9.32
N LEU A 129 5.06 5.44 -10.27
CA LEU A 129 3.90 5.24 -11.16
C LEU A 129 3.93 3.93 -11.96
N PRO A 130 5.07 3.48 -12.55
CA PRO A 130 5.10 2.24 -13.32
C PRO A 130 4.84 0.97 -12.48
N LYS A 131 4.86 1.08 -11.15
CA LYS A 131 4.59 -0.03 -10.23
C LYS A 131 3.11 -0.15 -9.85
N LEU A 132 2.30 0.84 -10.20
CA LEU A 132 0.89 0.91 -9.83
C LEU A 132 -0.03 0.45 -10.96
N THR A 133 -1.16 -0.15 -10.60
CA THR A 133 -2.17 -0.60 -11.56
C THR A 133 -3.25 0.47 -11.76
N TRP A 134 -4.07 0.34 -12.81
CA TRP A 134 -5.22 1.22 -13.03
C TRP A 134 -6.13 1.34 -11.81
N SER A 135 -6.39 0.24 -11.10
CA SER A 135 -7.22 0.27 -9.89
C SER A 135 -6.63 1.11 -8.75
N HIS A 136 -5.30 1.15 -8.63
CA HIS A 136 -4.65 2.05 -7.66
C HIS A 136 -4.94 3.51 -8.01
N PHE A 137 -4.79 3.87 -9.28
CA PHE A 137 -5.09 5.23 -9.75
C PHE A 137 -6.55 5.60 -9.52
N VAL A 138 -7.49 4.72 -9.89
CA VAL A 138 -8.92 4.96 -9.64
C VAL A 138 -9.19 5.21 -8.15
N ARG A 139 -8.54 4.47 -7.24
CA ARG A 139 -8.68 4.73 -5.80
C ARG A 139 -8.06 6.08 -5.41
N LEU A 140 -6.88 6.40 -5.91
CA LEU A 140 -6.17 7.65 -5.61
C LEU A 140 -6.88 8.90 -6.13
N LEU A 141 -7.71 8.80 -7.19
CA LEU A 141 -8.53 9.92 -7.67
C LEU A 141 -9.53 10.44 -6.64
N SER A 142 -9.93 9.60 -5.68
CA SER A 142 -10.83 10.01 -4.59
C SER A 142 -10.12 10.77 -3.47
N VAL A 143 -8.79 10.74 -3.43
CA VAL A 143 -7.97 11.49 -2.46
C VAL A 143 -7.83 12.92 -2.97
N LYS A 144 -8.40 13.89 -2.25
CA LYS A 144 -8.47 15.29 -2.70
C LYS A 144 -7.16 16.04 -2.52
N ASP A 145 -6.48 15.78 -1.41
CA ASP A 145 -5.21 16.44 -1.07
C ASP A 145 -4.05 15.87 -1.92
N GLU A 146 -3.24 16.76 -2.49
CA GLU A 146 -2.16 16.41 -3.42
C GLU A 146 -0.95 15.80 -2.71
N ASP A 147 -0.67 16.26 -1.49
CA ASP A 147 0.41 15.76 -0.64
C ASP A 147 0.06 14.35 -0.13
N GLU A 148 -1.17 14.17 0.36
CA GLU A 148 -1.74 12.87 0.74
C GLU A 148 -1.71 11.87 -0.42
N ARG A 149 -2.14 12.30 -1.61
CA ARG A 149 -2.14 11.45 -2.81
C ARG A 149 -0.72 11.03 -3.18
N SER A 150 0.23 11.97 -3.14
CA SER A 150 1.64 11.72 -3.44
C SER A 150 2.26 10.74 -2.45
N PHE A 151 1.96 10.90 -1.16
CA PHE A 151 2.35 9.97 -0.10
C PHE A 151 1.87 8.54 -0.41
N TYR A 152 0.58 8.35 -0.68
CA TYR A 152 0.02 7.02 -0.94
C TYR A 152 0.56 6.39 -2.24
N ILE A 153 0.90 7.18 -3.27
CA ILE A 153 1.55 6.69 -4.49
C ILE A 153 2.92 6.10 -4.16
N ILE A 154 3.73 6.86 -3.41
CA ILE A 154 5.07 6.47 -3.04
C ILE A 154 5.03 5.22 -2.14
N GLU A 155 4.22 5.23 -1.09
CA GLU A 155 4.11 4.10 -0.16
C GLU A 155 3.59 2.84 -0.85
N SER A 156 2.59 2.96 -1.72
CA SER A 156 2.07 1.80 -2.47
C SER A 156 3.16 1.14 -3.32
N ALA A 157 3.97 1.95 -3.99
CA ALA A 157 5.04 1.49 -4.87
C ALA A 157 6.27 0.97 -4.12
N GLN A 158 6.60 1.55 -2.97
CA GLN A 158 7.70 1.09 -2.11
C GLN A 158 7.34 -0.20 -1.35
N ASN A 159 6.09 -0.31 -0.92
CA ASN A 159 5.61 -1.43 -0.11
C ASN A 159 4.98 -2.55 -0.94
N ASN A 160 4.88 -2.39 -2.26
CA ASN A 160 4.16 -3.29 -3.17
C ASN A 160 2.74 -3.57 -2.67
N TRP A 161 2.06 -2.52 -2.18
CA TRP A 161 0.68 -2.65 -1.76
C TRP A 161 -0.17 -3.08 -2.96
N LYS A 162 -1.03 -4.06 -2.71
CA LYS A 162 -2.14 -4.36 -3.62
C LYS A 162 -3.25 -3.35 -3.36
N GLU A 163 -4.19 -3.23 -4.28
CA GLU A 163 -5.32 -2.30 -4.19
C GLU A 163 -6.06 -2.38 -2.84
N ARG A 164 -6.28 -3.58 -2.32
CA ARG A 164 -6.93 -3.78 -1.01
C ARG A 164 -6.16 -3.12 0.13
N GLU A 165 -4.84 -3.24 0.11
CA GLU A 165 -3.98 -2.67 1.15
C GLU A 165 -3.92 -1.14 1.03
N LEU A 166 -3.79 -0.60 -0.19
CA LEU A 166 -3.93 0.83 -0.42
C LEU A 166 -5.26 1.36 0.12
N ASN A 167 -6.36 0.67 -0.20
CA ASN A 167 -7.69 1.07 0.25
C ASN A 167 -7.80 1.09 1.78
N ARG A 168 -7.26 0.06 2.44
CA ARG A 168 -7.17 -0.02 3.90
C ARG A 168 -6.36 1.13 4.49
N GLN A 169 -5.17 1.42 3.95
CA GLN A 169 -4.32 2.47 4.49
C GLN A 169 -4.92 3.87 4.30
N ILE A 170 -5.65 4.11 3.20
CA ILE A 170 -6.42 5.35 3.04
C ILE A 170 -7.59 5.40 4.02
N ASN A 171 -8.37 4.33 4.16
CA ASN A 171 -9.53 4.32 5.05
C ASN A 171 -9.14 4.50 6.53
N SER A 172 -7.95 4.06 6.91
CA SER A 172 -7.43 4.31 8.26
C SER A 172 -6.98 5.77 8.47
N SER A 173 -6.86 6.58 7.41
CA SER A 173 -6.22 7.91 7.45
C SER A 173 -4.74 7.89 7.86
N LEU A 174 -3.96 6.92 7.36
CA LEU A 174 -2.52 6.81 7.66
C LEU A 174 -1.77 8.14 7.48
N PHE A 175 -2.02 8.87 6.39
CA PHE A 175 -1.36 10.14 6.14
C PHE A 175 -1.69 11.19 7.21
N GLU A 176 -2.97 11.40 7.50
CA GLU A 176 -3.42 12.38 8.50
C GLU A 176 -2.81 12.09 9.87
N ARG A 177 -2.74 10.82 10.28
CA ARG A 177 -2.10 10.43 11.55
C ARG A 177 -0.62 10.81 11.62
N LEU A 178 0.11 10.67 10.52
CA LEU A 178 1.54 11.04 10.47
C LEU A 178 1.74 12.55 10.43
N VAL A 179 0.77 13.29 9.90
CA VAL A 179 0.79 14.75 9.81
C VAL A 179 0.48 15.39 11.15
N LEU A 180 -0.43 14.82 11.94
CA LEU A 180 -0.83 15.35 13.26
C LEU A 180 0.34 15.48 14.27
N SER A 181 1.42 14.73 14.07
CA SER A 181 2.63 14.76 14.91
C SER A 181 3.81 15.52 14.30
N LYS A 182 3.65 16.13 13.11
CA LYS A 182 4.77 16.67 12.32
C LYS A 182 4.54 18.10 11.85
N ASP A 183 5.62 18.89 11.82
CA ASP A 183 5.62 20.24 11.25
C ASP A 183 5.40 20.24 9.73
N LYS A 184 4.90 21.36 9.18
CA LYS A 184 4.64 21.52 7.73
C LYS A 184 5.81 21.13 6.81
N LYS A 185 7.06 21.34 7.23
CA LYS A 185 8.25 20.91 6.45
C LYS A 185 8.40 19.39 6.41
N ALA A 186 8.14 18.72 7.52
CA ALA A 186 8.21 17.27 7.63
C ALA A 186 7.04 16.58 6.90
N VAL A 187 5.87 17.20 6.83
CA VAL A 187 4.74 16.74 5.99
C VAL A 187 5.10 16.74 4.50
N LYS A 188 5.73 17.83 4.04
CA LYS A 188 6.18 17.92 2.65
C LYS A 188 7.26 16.90 2.32
N GLU A 189 8.19 16.68 3.25
CA GLU A 189 9.21 15.63 3.10
C GLU A 189 8.59 14.23 3.04
N LEU A 190 7.59 13.94 3.88
CA LEU A 190 6.84 12.67 3.87
C LEU A 190 6.16 12.43 2.52
N SER A 191 5.62 13.48 1.90
CA SER A 191 4.90 13.41 0.63
C SER A 191 5.83 13.30 -0.59
N GLU A 192 7.07 13.78 -0.46
CA GLU A 192 8.09 13.69 -1.51
C GLU A 192 8.94 12.41 -1.41
N LYS A 193 9.19 11.93 -0.19
CA LYS A 193 10.11 10.81 0.08
C LYS A 193 9.41 9.54 0.59
N GLY A 194 8.16 9.59 1.00
CA GLY A 194 7.51 8.50 1.75
C GLY A 194 8.04 8.43 3.19
N GLN A 195 7.64 7.39 3.92
CA GLN A 195 8.15 7.13 5.26
C GLN A 195 9.61 6.67 5.18
N SER A 196 10.53 7.46 5.75
CA SER A 196 11.90 7.02 6.00
C SER A 196 11.97 6.26 7.31
N MET A 197 12.15 4.94 7.27
CA MET A 197 12.36 4.09 8.45
C MET A 197 13.76 4.38 9.04
N HIS A 198 13.92 5.46 9.82
CA HIS A 198 15.21 5.82 10.44
C HIS A 198 15.13 6.13 11.94
N SER A 199 14.00 5.92 12.60
CA SER A 199 13.90 6.05 14.06
C SER A 199 13.24 4.83 14.69
N GLN A 200 13.78 4.36 15.82
CA GLN A 200 13.19 3.32 16.68
C GLN A 200 11.76 3.67 17.13
N GLN A 201 11.36 4.95 17.04
CA GLN A 201 10.02 5.44 17.38
C GLN A 201 9.01 5.34 16.23
N ASP A 202 9.44 5.18 14.96
CA ASP A 202 8.54 5.09 13.79
C ASP A 202 8.01 3.66 13.53
N VAL A 203 8.48 2.68 14.30
CA VAL A 203 8.16 1.25 14.08
C VAL A 203 6.82 0.85 14.69
N LEU A 204 6.32 1.63 15.65
CA LEU A 204 4.99 1.44 16.24
C LEU A 204 4.06 2.51 15.67
N LYS A 205 2.95 2.08 15.05
CA LYS A 205 1.85 2.99 14.69
C LYS A 205 1.23 3.51 16.00
N ASP A 206 1.64 4.68 16.44
CA ASP A 206 1.04 5.38 17.58
C ASP A 206 0.15 6.54 17.08
N PRO A 207 -1.15 6.59 17.41
CA PRO A 207 -1.95 5.59 18.10
C PRO A 207 -2.38 4.42 17.20
N LEU A 208 -2.42 3.22 17.77
CA LEU A 208 -2.87 2.00 17.11
C LEU A 208 -4.40 1.97 17.09
N VAL A 209 -5.01 2.26 15.93
CA VAL A 209 -6.47 2.21 15.75
C VAL A 209 -6.87 0.80 15.32
N LEU A 210 -7.50 0.07 16.24
CA LEU A 210 -7.89 -1.35 16.10
C LEU A 210 -9.30 -1.55 15.48
N GLU A 211 -9.70 -0.71 14.52
CA GLU A 211 -11.04 -0.76 13.91
C GLU A 211 -11.34 -2.09 13.19
N PHE A 212 -10.30 -2.79 12.73
CA PHE A 212 -10.42 -4.08 12.04
C PHE A 212 -10.87 -5.23 12.97
N LEU A 213 -10.80 -5.04 14.29
CA LEU A 213 -11.30 -6.03 15.24
C LEU A 213 -12.82 -6.20 15.19
N ASN A 214 -13.53 -5.26 14.54
CA ASN A 214 -14.98 -5.26 14.36
C ASN A 214 -15.73 -5.49 15.69
N ILE A 215 -15.12 -5.00 16.77
CA ILE A 215 -15.68 -5.03 18.12
C ILE A 215 -16.88 -4.08 18.10
N LYS A 216 -18.07 -4.59 18.43
CA LYS A 216 -19.30 -3.77 18.46
C LYS A 216 -19.11 -2.62 19.46
N GLN A 217 -19.79 -1.49 19.30
CA GLN A 217 -19.71 -0.42 20.32
C GLN A 217 -20.69 -0.69 21.49
N ASP A 218 -20.63 -1.89 22.08
CA ASP A 218 -21.40 -2.21 23.29
C ASP A 218 -20.45 -2.05 24.50
N ASP A 219 -20.87 -1.34 25.54
CA ASP A 219 -20.01 -0.70 26.55
C ASP A 219 -19.22 -1.62 27.52
N ASP A 220 -19.18 -2.95 27.33
CA ASP A 220 -18.59 -3.90 28.30
C ASP A 220 -17.63 -4.92 27.63
N TYR A 221 -16.42 -4.50 27.26
CA TYR A 221 -15.35 -5.41 26.83
C TYR A 221 -14.37 -5.71 27.96
N SER A 222 -14.02 -6.99 28.13
CA SER A 222 -12.90 -7.41 28.97
C SER A 222 -11.58 -7.43 28.18
N GLU A 223 -10.44 -7.39 28.87
CA GLU A 223 -9.11 -7.48 28.24
C GLU A 223 -8.97 -8.77 27.41
N ASN A 224 -9.57 -9.86 27.89
CA ASN A 224 -9.59 -11.14 27.21
C ASN A 224 -10.41 -11.10 25.90
N ASP A 225 -11.47 -10.29 25.83
CA ASP A 225 -12.26 -10.11 24.62
C ASP A 225 -11.47 -9.33 23.56
N LEU A 226 -10.76 -8.29 23.98
CA LEU A 226 -9.89 -7.49 23.12
C LEU A 226 -8.73 -8.33 22.58
N GLU A 227 -8.08 -9.10 23.45
CA GLU A 227 -7.02 -10.04 23.06
C GLU A 227 -7.54 -11.09 22.07
N THR A 228 -8.69 -11.71 22.35
CA THR A 228 -9.29 -12.73 21.48
C THR A 228 -9.67 -12.14 20.12
N ALA A 229 -10.18 -10.92 20.08
CA ALA A 229 -10.45 -10.22 18.83
C ALA A 229 -9.17 -9.97 18.02
N ILE A 230 -8.07 -9.56 18.66
CA ILE A 230 -6.77 -9.37 17.99
C ILE A 230 -6.26 -10.68 17.40
N ILE A 231 -6.40 -11.78 18.13
CA ILE A 231 -5.95 -13.11 17.67
C ILE A 231 -6.79 -13.61 16.51
N ASN A 232 -8.12 -13.47 16.58
CA ASN A 232 -9.01 -13.84 15.49
C ASN A 232 -8.70 -13.06 14.20
N ASN A 233 -8.13 -11.87 14.33
CA ASN A 233 -7.72 -11.00 13.23
C ASN A 233 -6.20 -10.78 13.17
N LEU A 234 -5.39 -11.74 13.64
CA LEU A 234 -3.94 -11.57 13.81
C LEU A 234 -3.23 -11.22 12.49
N GLY A 235 -3.73 -11.75 11.37
CA GLY A 235 -3.23 -11.42 10.03
C GLY A 235 -3.43 -9.94 9.68
N GLU A 236 -4.58 -9.38 10.04
CA GLU A 236 -4.86 -7.96 9.84
C GLU A 236 -4.13 -7.08 10.86
N PHE A 237 -3.98 -7.55 12.10
CA PHE A 237 -3.18 -6.88 13.12
C PHE A 237 -1.70 -6.77 12.73
N LEU A 238 -1.11 -7.84 12.20
CA LEU A 238 0.26 -7.83 11.68
C LEU A 238 0.46 -6.82 10.54
N LEU A 239 -0.55 -6.67 9.68
CA LEU A 239 -0.53 -5.65 8.62
C LEU A 239 -0.64 -4.22 9.19
N GLU A 240 -1.41 -4.02 10.26
CA GLU A 240 -1.40 -2.74 10.98
C GLU A 240 -0.08 -2.46 11.68
N LEU A 241 0.54 -3.43 12.34
CA LEU A 241 1.81 -3.23 13.04
C LEU A 241 2.93 -2.79 12.09
N GLY A 242 2.85 -3.17 10.81
CA GLY A 242 3.76 -2.71 9.78
C GLY A 242 4.79 -3.77 9.38
N LYS A 243 5.86 -3.33 8.70
CA LYS A 243 6.83 -4.26 8.09
C LYS A 243 7.80 -4.83 9.11
N GLY A 244 8.06 -6.13 8.99
CA GLY A 244 9.14 -6.81 9.68
C GLY A 244 8.71 -7.57 10.94
N PHE A 245 7.46 -7.44 11.37
CA PHE A 245 6.93 -8.18 12.50
C PHE A 245 6.65 -9.65 12.14
N ALA A 246 7.05 -10.54 13.03
CA ALA A 246 6.69 -11.95 13.04
C ALA A 246 6.06 -12.27 14.39
N PHE A 247 4.89 -12.91 14.37
CA PHE A 247 4.24 -13.37 15.60
C PHE A 247 5.04 -14.53 16.20
N VAL A 248 5.33 -14.45 17.50
CA VAL A 248 6.12 -15.45 18.23
C VAL A 248 5.22 -16.27 19.14
N ALA A 249 4.50 -15.60 20.04
CA ALA A 249 3.66 -16.27 21.02
C ALA A 249 2.54 -15.36 21.53
N ARG A 250 1.50 -16.00 22.07
CA ARG A 250 0.38 -15.39 22.81
C ARG A 250 0.39 -15.95 24.22
N GLN A 251 0.04 -15.13 25.21
CA GLN A 251 -0.02 -15.53 26.63
C GLN A 251 1.25 -16.28 27.03
N GLN A 252 2.40 -15.72 26.63
CA GLN A 252 3.67 -16.37 26.84
C GLN A 252 3.98 -16.35 28.32
N ARG A 253 3.97 -17.54 28.92
CA ARG A 253 4.35 -17.70 30.31
C ARG A 253 5.85 -17.45 30.45
N ILE A 254 6.18 -16.49 31.30
CA ILE A 254 7.52 -16.31 31.84
C ILE A 254 7.49 -16.64 33.33
N SER A 255 8.59 -17.21 33.83
CA SER A 255 8.70 -17.59 35.24
C SER A 255 9.87 -16.83 35.85
N SER A 256 9.60 -16.09 36.93
CA SER A 256 10.62 -15.41 37.71
C SER A 256 10.50 -15.88 39.15
N GLY A 257 11.45 -16.71 39.60
CA GLY A 257 11.39 -17.34 40.93
C GLY A 257 10.17 -18.25 41.09
N THR A 258 9.27 -17.89 42.02
CA THR A 258 8.05 -18.66 42.36
C THR A 258 6.78 -18.13 41.70
N GLU A 259 6.85 -17.03 40.96
CA GLU A 259 5.69 -16.39 40.34
C GLU A 259 5.69 -16.60 38.81
N HIS A 260 4.49 -16.69 38.26
CA HIS A 260 4.26 -16.86 36.83
C HIS A 260 3.56 -15.64 36.27
N PHE A 261 4.15 -15.06 35.24
CA PHE A 261 3.59 -13.93 34.53
C PHE A 261 3.32 -14.33 33.08
N TYR A 262 2.37 -13.65 32.46
CA TYR A 262 1.93 -13.95 31.10
C TYR A 262 2.02 -12.67 30.28
N ILE A 263 2.81 -12.73 29.22
CA ILE A 263 2.90 -11.66 28.25
C ILE A 263 1.79 -11.88 27.22
N ASP A 264 0.91 -10.90 27.03
CA ASP A 264 -0.25 -11.05 26.16
C ASP A 264 0.17 -11.39 24.72
N LEU A 265 1.07 -10.61 24.13
CA LEU A 265 1.58 -10.85 22.78
C LEU A 265 3.08 -10.61 22.68
N VAL A 266 3.77 -11.55 22.02
CA VAL A 266 5.20 -11.48 21.73
C VAL A 266 5.39 -11.51 20.23
N PHE A 267 6.07 -10.49 19.72
CA PHE A 267 6.51 -10.40 18.32
C PHE A 267 8.02 -10.32 18.23
N TYR A 268 8.54 -10.65 17.06
CA TYR A 268 9.93 -10.40 16.69
C TYR A 268 9.95 -9.48 15.48
N ASN A 269 10.67 -8.36 15.60
CA ASN A 269 10.90 -7.48 14.46
C ASN A 269 12.20 -7.87 13.75
N ARG A 270 12.10 -8.47 12.58
CA ARG A 270 13.24 -8.97 11.80
C ARG A 270 14.16 -7.87 11.25
N LEU A 271 13.66 -6.63 11.16
CA LEU A 271 14.44 -5.49 10.66
C LEU A 271 15.28 -4.89 11.80
N LEU A 272 14.67 -4.70 12.97
CA LEU A 272 15.36 -4.23 14.17
C LEU A 272 16.19 -5.32 14.86
N ARG A 273 15.88 -6.60 14.58
CA ARG A 273 16.45 -7.79 15.23
C ARG A 273 16.22 -7.81 16.73
N SER A 274 15.01 -7.40 17.16
CA SER A 274 14.61 -7.33 18.56
C SER A 274 13.23 -7.94 18.77
N PHE A 275 12.98 -8.39 19.99
CA PHE A 275 11.63 -8.76 20.42
C PHE A 275 10.82 -7.49 20.70
N VAL A 276 9.52 -7.56 20.39
CA VAL A 276 8.54 -6.52 20.68
C VAL A 276 7.46 -7.16 21.54
N ILE A 277 7.35 -6.67 22.77
CA ILE A 277 6.45 -7.18 23.79
C ILE A 277 5.26 -6.22 23.88
N ILE A 278 4.04 -6.77 23.82
CA ILE A 278 2.81 -5.98 23.89
C ILE A 278 1.96 -6.54 25.03
N ASP A 279 1.59 -5.66 25.96
CA ASP A 279 0.65 -5.91 27.05
C ASP A 279 -0.61 -5.05 26.80
N LEU A 280 -1.77 -5.67 26.85
CA LEU A 280 -3.06 -5.05 26.53
C LEU A 280 -3.75 -4.65 27.83
N LYS A 281 -4.29 -3.43 27.88
CA LYS A 281 -5.02 -2.90 29.03
C LYS A 281 -6.26 -2.15 28.60
N ILE A 282 -7.36 -2.35 29.32
CA ILE A 282 -8.57 -1.54 29.14
C ILE A 282 -8.57 -0.41 30.18
N GLY A 283 -8.36 0.82 29.72
CA GLY A 283 -8.37 2.03 30.56
C GLY A 283 -7.00 2.63 30.82
N LYS A 284 -6.87 3.41 31.89
CA LYS A 284 -5.62 4.14 32.20
C LYS A 284 -4.56 3.19 32.75
N LEU A 285 -3.35 3.28 32.19
CA LEU A 285 -2.15 2.61 32.69
C LEU A 285 -1.87 3.04 34.15
N LYS A 286 -1.67 2.05 35.02
CA LYS A 286 -1.27 2.21 36.41
C LYS A 286 0.25 2.07 36.53
N HIS A 287 0.80 2.56 37.64
CA HIS A 287 2.24 2.45 37.92
C HIS A 287 2.73 0.99 38.00
N GLN A 288 1.85 0.06 38.38
CA GLN A 288 2.15 -1.37 38.43
C GLN A 288 2.39 -1.96 37.03
N ASP A 289 1.64 -1.50 36.03
CA ASP A 289 1.75 -1.99 34.64
C ASP A 289 3.13 -1.64 34.04
N ILE A 290 3.66 -0.47 34.40
CA ILE A 290 5.02 -0.04 33.98
C ILE A 290 6.09 -0.95 34.58
N GLY A 291 5.95 -1.31 35.86
CA GLY A 291 6.88 -2.22 36.54
C GLY A 291 6.86 -3.63 35.92
N GLN A 292 5.67 -4.12 35.57
CA GLN A 292 5.48 -5.40 34.89
C GLN A 292 6.13 -5.39 33.49
N MET A 293 5.93 -4.33 32.71
CA MET A 293 6.56 -4.16 31.40
C MET A 293 8.09 -4.12 31.49
N GLN A 294 8.67 -3.44 32.49
CA GLN A 294 10.12 -3.43 32.67
C GLN A 294 10.67 -4.82 32.97
N MET A 295 9.95 -5.60 33.78
CA MET A 295 10.32 -7.00 34.05
C MET A 295 10.28 -7.84 32.77
N TYR A 296 9.29 -7.63 31.90
CA TYR A 296 9.19 -8.33 30.62
C TYR A 296 10.35 -8.02 29.71
N VAL A 297 10.73 -6.74 29.56
CA VAL A 297 11.87 -6.33 28.75
C VAL A 297 13.16 -6.97 29.24
N ASN A 298 13.41 -6.92 30.56
CA ASN A 298 14.61 -7.51 31.17
C ASN A 298 14.71 -9.04 30.97
N TYR A 299 13.59 -9.74 30.72
CA TYR A 299 13.61 -11.18 30.44
C TYR A 299 14.10 -11.50 29.01
N TYR A 300 13.93 -10.56 28.06
CA TYR A 300 14.33 -10.71 26.65
C TYR A 300 15.64 -10.01 26.28
N ASP A 301 16.18 -9.19 27.18
CA ASP A 301 17.53 -8.62 27.13
C ASP A 301 18.61 -9.67 27.47
#